data_AF-X1QX26-F1
#
_entry.id   AF-X1QX26-F1
#
_cell.length_a   1.000
_cell.length_b   1.000
_cell.length_c   1.000
_cell.angle_alpha   90.00
_cell.angle_beta   90.00
_cell.angle_gamma   90.00
#
_symmetry.space_group_name_H-M   'P 1'
#
loop_
_entity.id
_entity.type
_entity.pdbx_description
1 polymer ?
#
loop_
_entity_poly.entity_id
_entity_poly.type
_entity_poly.pdbx_seq_one_letter_code
_entity_poly.pdbx_strand_id
1 'polypeptide(L)'
;MDTLAMMLVTLPVTYPLVVTICGFDPIWFGIQLVLLCEIGMITPPVGVNIFVLQGIAPEVSQGKIVRGILPFFLLLLASVILFTFFPQLVLFLPTYV
;
A
#
# COMPACT_ATOMS: atom_id res chain seq x y z
N MET A 1 -12.97 -2.15 -5.49
CA MET A 1 -12.10 -3.24 -5.01
C MET A 1 -11.75 -2.91 -3.59
N ASP A 2 -11.94 -3.86 -2.68
CA ASP A 2 -11.58 -3.71 -1.27
C ASP A 2 -10.09 -4.09 -1.09
N THR A 3 -9.35 -3.39 -0.24
CA THR A 3 -7.93 -3.66 0.04
C THR A 3 -7.75 -5.12 0.48
N LEU A 4 -8.67 -5.63 1.32
CA LEU A 4 -8.65 -7.03 1.76
C LEU A 4 -8.79 -8.02 0.60
N ALA A 5 -9.63 -7.71 -0.39
CA ALA A 5 -9.80 -8.57 -1.56
C ALA A 5 -8.52 -8.66 -2.40
N MET A 6 -7.80 -7.54 -2.57
CA MET A 6 -6.50 -7.54 -3.24
C MET A 6 -5.47 -8.37 -2.46
N MET A 7 -5.42 -8.20 -1.14
CA MET A 7 -4.54 -9.00 -0.29
C MET A 7 -4.85 -10.49 -0.36
N LEU A 8 -6.12 -10.89 -0.27
CA LEU A 8 -6.53 -12.30 -0.33
C LEU A 8 -6.14 -12.98 -1.65
N VAL A 9 -6.12 -12.23 -2.76
CA VAL A 9 -5.69 -12.74 -4.06
C VAL A 9 -4.17 -12.77 -4.20
N THR A 10 -3.47 -11.73 -3.73
CA THR A 10 -2.01 -11.60 -3.91
C THR A 10 -1.22 -12.43 -2.90
N LEU A 11 -1.68 -12.52 -1.66
CA LEU A 11 -0.97 -13.13 -0.54
C LEU A 11 -0.65 -14.63 -0.78
N PRO A 12 -1.56 -15.49 -1.26
CA PRO A 12 -1.25 -16.91 -1.47
C PRO A 12 -0.10 -17.16 -2.47
N VAL A 13 0.08 -16.25 -3.43
CA VAL A 13 1.10 -16.36 -4.47
C VAL A 13 2.42 -15.76 -3.99
N THR A 14 2.37 -14.60 -3.33
CA THR A 14 3.56 -13.82 -2.96
C THR A 14 4.16 -14.22 -1.62
N TYR A 15 3.35 -14.66 -0.66
CA TYR A 15 3.81 -15.11 0.65
C TYR A 15 4.83 -16.25 0.59
N PRO A 16 4.60 -17.38 -0.11
CA PRO A 16 5.58 -18.46 -0.16
C PRO A 16 6.89 -18.01 -0.82
N LEU A 17 6.83 -17.08 -1.78
CA LEU A 17 8.01 -16.53 -2.42
C LEU A 17 8.85 -15.69 -1.45
N VAL A 18 8.21 -14.76 -0.75
CA VAL A 18 8.92 -13.79 0.09
C VAL A 18 9.30 -14.37 1.46
N VAL A 19 8.38 -15.06 2.12
CA VAL A 19 8.60 -15.58 3.47
C VAL A 19 9.27 -16.95 3.44
N THR A 20 8.73 -17.90 2.66
CA THR A 20 9.22 -19.28 2.70
C THR A 20 10.51 -19.47 1.91
N ILE A 21 10.62 -18.88 0.71
CA ILE A 21 11.79 -19.07 -0.17
C ILE A 21 12.89 -18.05 0.15
N CYS A 22 12.56 -16.76 0.25
CA CYS A 22 13.54 -15.72 0.52
C CYS A 22 13.84 -15.50 2.01
N GLY A 23 13.06 -16.08 2.92
CA GLY A 23 13.31 -16.01 4.36
C GLY A 23 13.03 -14.65 5.01
N PHE A 24 12.22 -13.79 4.38
CA PHE A 24 11.84 -12.50 4.97
C PHE A 24 10.82 -12.68 6.11
N ASP A 25 10.81 -11.72 7.03
CA ASP A 25 9.88 -11.71 8.15
C ASP A 25 8.42 -11.53 7.67
N PRO A 26 7.47 -12.35 8.15
CA PRO A 26 6.05 -12.26 7.76
C PRO A 26 5.39 -10.92 8.09
N ILE A 27 5.76 -10.28 9.20
CA ILE A 27 5.22 -8.99 9.63
C ILE A 27 5.71 -7.90 8.69
N TRP A 28 7.01 -7.88 8.40
CA TRP A 28 7.58 -6.95 7.42
C TRP A 28 6.90 -7.08 6.07
N PHE A 29 6.74 -8.31 5.58
CA PHE A 29 6.06 -8.58 4.31
C PHE A 29 4.60 -8.12 4.33
N GLY A 30 3.87 -8.37 5.43
CA GLY A 30 2.50 -7.93 5.60
C GLY A 30 2.36 -6.41 5.51
N ILE A 31 3.23 -5.65 6.17
CA ILE A 31 3.22 -4.18 6.09
C ILE A 31 3.53 -3.70 4.67
N GLN A 32 4.54 -4.28 4.01
CA GLN A 32 4.87 -3.93 2.61
C GLN A 32 3.68 -4.20 1.68
N LEU A 33 3.02 -5.35 1.83
CA LEU A 33 1.87 -5.71 1.03
C LEU A 33 0.72 -4.71 1.22
N VAL A 34 0.41 -4.35 2.47
CA VAL A 34 -0.64 -3.35 2.78
C VAL A 34 -0.30 -2.00 2.17
N LEU A 35 0.93 -1.50 2.33
CA LEU A 35 1.34 -0.21 1.76
C LEU A 35 1.22 -0.20 0.24
N LEU A 36 1.63 -1.28 -0.43
CA LEU A 36 1.51 -1.41 -1.88
C LEU A 36 0.05 -1.46 -2.34
N CYS A 37 -0.82 -2.15 -1.60
CA CYS A 37 -2.26 -2.16 -1.89
C CYS A 37 -2.86 -0.76 -1.73
N GLU A 38 -2.51 -0.01 -0.69
CA GLU A 38 -2.98 1.37 -0.48
C GLU A 38 -2.50 2.32 -1.59
N ILE A 39 -1.26 2.17 -2.05
CA ILE A 39 -0.75 2.88 -3.22
C ILE A 39 -1.59 2.55 -4.47
N GLY A 40 -1.95 1.29 -4.67
CA GLY A 40 -2.82 0.86 -5.77
C GLY A 40 -4.23 1.48 -5.71
N MET A 41 -4.77 1.69 -4.50
CA MET A 41 -6.11 2.28 -4.30
C MET A 41 -6.18 3.77 -4.65
N ILE A 42 -5.06 4.48 -4.55
CA ILE A 42 -4.98 5.92 -4.85
C ILE A 42 -4.36 6.22 -6.22
N THR A 43 -3.77 5.24 -6.91
CA THR A 43 -3.14 5.43 -8.22
C THR A 43 -4.11 5.09 -9.35
N PRO A 44 -4.37 5.99 -10.31
CA PRO A 44 -5.10 5.65 -11.54
C PRO A 44 -4.31 4.57 -12.32
N PRO A 45 -4.91 3.48 -12.84
CA PRO A 45 -6.29 3.36 -13.35
C PRO A 45 -7.31 2.69 -12.41
N VAL A 46 -6.88 2.04 -11.32
CA VAL A 46 -7.80 1.38 -10.37
C VAL A 46 -8.41 2.40 -9.43
N GLY A 47 -7.57 3.24 -8.81
CA GLY A 47 -7.90 4.56 -8.24
C GLY A 47 -9.25 4.69 -7.53
N VAL A 48 -9.71 3.64 -6.84
CA VAL A 48 -11.10 3.54 -6.36
C VAL A 48 -11.42 4.73 -5.47
N ASN A 49 -10.45 5.15 -4.63
CA ASN A 49 -10.63 6.30 -3.74
C ASN A 49 -10.81 7.62 -4.53
N ILE A 50 -10.13 7.77 -5.68
CA ILE A 50 -10.31 8.93 -6.57
C ILE A 50 -11.70 8.89 -7.21
N PHE A 51 -12.15 7.73 -7.69
CA PHE A 51 -13.45 7.59 -8.33
C PHE A 51 -14.61 7.77 -7.36
N VAL A 52 -14.49 7.28 -6.12
CA VAL A 52 -15.46 7.51 -5.05
C VAL A 52 -15.53 9.01 -4.72
N LEU A 53 -14.39 9.68 -4.58
CA LEU A 53 -14.37 11.13 -4.31
C LEU A 53 -14.99 11.93 -5.47
N GLN A 54 -14.75 11.53 -6.72
CA GLN A 54 -15.36 12.14 -7.90
C GLN A 54 -16.89 11.96 -7.91
N GLY A 55 -17.41 10.86 -7.36
CA GLY A 55 -18.86 10.64 -7.21
C GLY A 55 -19.49 11.51 -6.12
N ILE A 56 -18.74 11.89 -5.09
CA ILE A 56 -19.19 12.74 -3.99
C ILE A 56 -19.06 14.24 -4.35
N ALA A 57 -17.99 14.61 -5.06
CA ALA A 57 -17.67 15.98 -5.47
C ALA A 57 -17.48 16.07 -7.00
N PRO A 58 -18.56 15.95 -7.79
CA PRO A 58 -18.50 15.90 -9.25
C PRO A 58 -17.93 17.17 -9.90
N GLU A 59 -17.99 18.31 -9.21
CA GLU A 59 -17.44 19.59 -9.64
C GLU A 59 -15.90 19.66 -9.62
N VAL A 60 -15.25 18.77 -8.86
CA VAL A 60 -13.79 18.71 -8.79
C VAL A 60 -13.29 17.80 -9.89
N SER A 61 -12.48 18.33 -10.82
CA SER A 61 -11.85 17.48 -11.85
C SER A 61 -10.91 16.44 -11.24
N GLN A 62 -10.87 15.22 -11.79
CA GLN A 62 -9.95 14.16 -11.37
C GLN A 62 -8.49 14.63 -11.24
N GLY A 63 -8.01 15.48 -12.16
CA GLY A 63 -6.64 16.02 -12.10
C GLY A 63 -6.35 16.86 -10.86
N LYS A 64 -7.35 17.58 -10.33
CA LYS A 64 -7.23 18.31 -9.06
C LYS A 64 -7.17 17.36 -7.86
N ILE A 65 -7.99 16.29 -7.89
CA ILE A 65 -8.01 15.26 -6.85
C ILE A 65 -6.64 14.55 -6.79
N VAL A 66 -6.12 14.11 -7.94
CA VAL A 66 -4.81 13.45 -8.05
C VAL A 66 -3.69 14.35 -7.52
N ARG A 67 -3.70 15.64 -7.89
CA ARG A 67 -2.71 16.59 -7.35
C ARG A 67 -2.81 16.79 -5.84
N GLY A 68 -4.03 16.76 -5.29
CA GLY A 68 -4.25 16.83 -3.85
C GLY A 68 -3.76 15.60 -3.09
N ILE A 69 -3.84 14.41 -3.70
CA ILE A 69 -3.40 13.15 -3.11
C ILE A 69 -1.89 12.93 -3.27
N LEU A 70 -1.26 13.57 -4.26
CA LEU A 70 0.17 13.43 -4.56
C LEU A 70 1.12 13.51 -3.34
N PRO A 71 0.99 14.47 -2.38
CA PRO A 71 1.82 14.46 -1.19
C PRO A 71 1.69 13.18 -0.35
N PHE A 72 0.48 12.64 -0.21
CA PHE A 72 0.25 11.38 0.51
C PHE A 72 0.81 10.18 -0.24
N PHE A 73 0.64 10.15 -1.57
CA PHE A 73 1.27 9.13 -2.41
C PHE A 73 2.79 9.11 -2.24
N LEU A 74 3.43 10.29 -2.22
CA LEU A 74 4.88 10.40 -2.00
C LEU A 74 5.28 9.91 -0.61
N LEU A 75 4.50 10.18 0.43
CA LEU A 75 4.74 9.65 1.77
C LEU A 75 4.62 8.13 1.84
N LEU A 76 3.62 7.55 1.16
CA LEU A 76 3.48 6.09 1.07
C LEU A 76 4.65 5.47 0.33
N LEU A 77 5.05 6.05 -0.81
CA LEU A 77 6.20 5.58 -1.58
C LEU A 77 7.50 5.69 -0.78
N ALA A 78 7.69 6.80 -0.07
CA ALA A 78 8.81 6.98 0.84
C ALA A 78 8.81 5.94 1.96
N SER A 79 7.64 5.61 2.52
CA SER A 79 7.50 4.57 3.55
C SER A 79 7.88 3.19 3.01
N VAL A 80 7.43 2.83 1.80
CA VAL A 80 7.81 1.58 1.14
C VAL A 80 9.32 1.49 0.95
N ILE A 81 9.94 2.53 0.41
CA ILE A 81 11.39 2.60 0.21
C ILE A 81 12.11 2.48 1.55
N LEU A 82 11.70 3.28 2.53
CA LEU A 82 12.32 3.31 3.85
C LEU A 82 12.26 1.94 4.53
N PHE A 83 11.09 1.30 4.56
CA PHE A 83 10.93 -0.01 5.18
C PHE A 83 11.59 -1.13 4.38
N THR A 84 11.81 -0.94 3.08
CA THR A 84 12.57 -1.90 2.26
C THR A 84 14.05 -1.90 2.66
N PHE A 85 14.66 -0.74 2.85
CA PHE A 85 16.07 -0.63 3.24
C PHE A 85 16.29 -0.79 4.75
N PHE A 86 15.30 -0.44 5.57
CA PHE A 86 15.37 -0.47 7.03
C PHE A 86 14.21 -1.30 7.61
N PRO A 87 14.20 -2.64 7.41
CA PRO A 87 13.13 -3.51 7.90
C PRO A 87 13.02 -3.49 9.44
N GLN A 88 14.09 -3.15 10.15
CA GLN A 88 14.05 -3.06 11.61
C GLN A 88 13.07 -2.00 12.12
N LEU A 89 12.75 -0.95 11.33
CA LEU A 89 11.77 0.06 11.73
C LEU A 89 10.37 -0.54 11.87
N VAL A 90 10.04 -1.51 11.01
CA VAL A 90 8.77 -2.23 11.05
C VAL A 90 8.76 -3.23 12.20
N LEU A 91 9.88 -3.92 12.41
CA LEU A 91 9.99 -4.97 13.42
C LEU A 91 10.30 -4.45 14.81
N PHE A 92 10.66 -3.17 14.95
CA PHE A 92 11.00 -2.54 16.23
C PHE A 92 9.87 -2.79 17.23
N LEU A 93 8.68 -2.22 16.99
CA LEU A 93 7.57 -2.30 17.93
C LEU A 93 7.13 -3.74 18.23
N PRO A 94 6.94 -4.64 17.23
CA PRO A 94 6.63 -6.05 17.48
C PRO A 94 7.68 -6.82 18.28
N THR A 95 8.94 -6.39 18.26
CA THR A 95 10.01 -7.07 19.03
C THR A 95 10.06 -6.60 20.48
N TYR A 96 9.49 -5.43 20.81
CA TYR A 96 9.45 -4.90 22.18
C TYR A 96 8.22 -5.31 22.98
N VAL A 97 7.15 -5.78 22.34
CA VAL A 97 5.88 -6.20 22.98
C VAL A 97 5.79 -7.71 22.98
#